data_AF-H6N6J4-F1
#
_entry.id   AF-H6N6J4-F1
#
_cell.length_a   1.000
_cell.length_b   1.000
_cell.length_c   1.000
_cell.angle_alpha   90.00
_cell.angle_beta   90.00
_cell.angle_gamma   90.00
#
_symmetry.space_group_name_H-M   'P 1'
#
loop_
_entity.id
_entity.type
_entity.pdbx_description
1 polymer ?
#
loop_
_entity_poly.entity_id
_entity_poly.type
_entity_poly.pdbx_seq_one_letter_code
_entity_poly.pdbx_strand_id
1 'polypeptide(L)'
;MTVSWLSKAVIGGSMFAGTSVGAGSALLMSSKAERTKSTYKKRCRIHKLISSNDGTFERIDPEELEQEILGLRQGNFFKQIQEVCERDRDVLIYNPNSTGWQYYDKDDQSGQQVKEKFKEYLKGTASAS
;
A
#
# COMPACT_ATOMS: atom_id res chain seq x y z
N MET A 1 -43.65 -1.45 58.27
CA MET A 1 -42.22 -1.44 58.62
C MET A 1 -41.65 -0.06 58.31
N THR A 2 -40.93 0.49 59.29
CA THR A 2 -39.95 1.61 59.27
C THR A 2 -40.38 3.02 58.81
N VAL A 3 -40.54 3.88 59.82
CA VAL A 3 -40.32 5.33 59.87
C VAL A 3 -38.90 5.73 59.43
N SER A 4 -38.75 6.94 58.85
CA SER A 4 -37.70 7.94 59.14
C SER A 4 -37.91 9.16 58.21
N TRP A 5 -38.42 10.29 58.68
CA TRP A 5 -37.80 11.33 59.52
C TRP A 5 -36.97 12.35 58.71
N LEU A 6 -37.40 13.61 58.78
CA LEU A 6 -36.89 14.81 58.13
C LEU A 6 -35.45 15.16 58.51
N SER A 7 -34.69 15.78 57.61
CA SER A 7 -34.22 17.16 57.82
C SER A 7 -33.55 17.75 56.57
N LYS A 8 -33.89 19.02 56.32
CA LYS A 8 -33.24 19.93 55.38
C LYS A 8 -31.75 20.09 55.75
N ALA A 9 -30.88 20.16 54.74
CA ALA A 9 -29.60 20.87 54.85
C ALA A 9 -29.26 21.50 53.49
N VAL A 10 -29.49 22.80 53.40
CA VAL A 10 -28.80 23.71 52.48
C VAL A 10 -27.66 24.31 53.29
N ILE A 11 -26.42 24.17 52.82
CA ILE A 11 -25.20 24.99 53.03
C ILE A 11 -24.17 24.25 52.14
N GLY A 12 -23.69 24.77 51.02
CA GLY A 12 -23.04 26.06 50.86
C GLY A 12 -21.53 25.85 50.93
N GLY A 13 -20.80 26.20 49.87
CA GLY A 13 -19.37 26.50 49.95
C GLY A 13 -18.40 25.50 49.29
N SER A 14 -18.01 25.86 48.07
CA SER A 14 -16.68 25.78 47.45
C SER A 14 -15.63 24.87 48.07
N MET A 15 -15.14 23.87 47.33
CA MET A 15 -13.79 23.32 47.52
C MET A 15 -13.16 22.83 46.20
N PHE A 16 -12.13 23.57 45.79
CA PHE A 16 -10.95 23.25 44.99
C PHE A 16 -11.07 22.97 43.48
N ALA A 17 -10.82 24.03 42.71
CA ALA A 17 -10.12 23.92 41.44
C ALA A 17 -8.70 23.37 41.68
N GLY A 18 -8.53 22.06 41.51
CA GLY A 18 -7.24 21.38 41.60
C GLY A 18 -6.79 20.94 40.21
N THR A 19 -6.05 21.80 39.51
CA THR A 19 -5.30 21.41 38.32
C THR A 19 -4.14 20.53 38.70
N SER A 20 -4.27 19.22 38.51
CA SER A 20 -3.11 18.35 38.33
C SER A 20 -3.45 17.16 37.43
N VAL A 21 -3.64 17.45 36.14
CA VAL A 21 -3.42 16.41 35.13
C VAL A 21 -1.91 16.39 34.91
N GLY A 22 -1.27 15.38 35.50
CA GLY A 22 0.17 15.18 35.37
C GLY A 22 0.58 15.14 33.90
N ALA A 23 1.66 15.85 33.58
CA ALA A 23 2.36 15.73 32.32
C ALA A 23 3.01 14.34 32.23
N GLY A 24 2.18 13.33 31.96
CA GLY A 24 2.61 12.02 31.49
C GLY A 24 2.88 12.12 30.00
N SER A 25 4.06 12.63 29.65
CA SER A 25 4.63 12.46 28.32
C SER A 25 4.94 10.98 28.08
N ALA A 26 3.93 10.18 27.76
CA ALA A 26 4.13 8.99 26.97
C ALA A 26 3.93 9.41 25.52
N LEU A 27 5.07 9.62 24.87
CA LEU A 27 5.25 9.81 23.45
C LEU A 27 4.28 8.91 22.68
N LEU A 28 3.65 9.50 21.66
CA LEU A 28 2.96 8.83 20.57
C LEU A 28 3.74 7.55 20.21
N MET A 29 3.32 6.41 20.76
CA MET A 29 3.61 5.15 20.12
C MET A 29 2.86 5.26 18.81
N SER A 30 3.59 5.69 17.78
CA SER A 30 3.37 5.27 16.42
C SER A 30 3.24 3.76 16.52
N SER A 31 2.00 3.31 16.70
CA SER A 31 1.55 2.01 16.28
C SER A 31 1.75 2.08 14.78
N LYS A 32 3.01 1.88 14.40
CA LYS A 32 3.47 1.28 13.18
C LYS A 32 2.40 0.29 12.88
N ALA A 33 1.48 0.69 12.01
CA ALA A 33 0.43 -0.16 11.55
C ALA A 33 1.15 -1.45 11.23
N GLU A 34 0.71 -2.54 11.86
CA GLU A 34 0.84 -3.83 11.24
C GLU A 34 0.20 -3.65 9.86
N ARG A 35 0.99 -3.16 8.89
CA ARG A 35 0.94 -3.73 7.55
C ARG A 35 1.41 -5.13 7.81
N THR A 36 0.42 -5.97 8.09
CA THR A 36 0.35 -7.37 7.74
C THR A 36 1.38 -7.56 6.66
N LYS A 37 2.53 -8.06 7.09
CA LYS A 37 3.63 -8.42 6.22
C LYS A 37 3.08 -9.63 5.47
N SER A 38 2.26 -9.35 4.47
CA SER A 38 1.84 -10.31 3.48
C SER A 38 3.14 -10.97 3.09
N THR A 39 3.17 -12.27 3.33
CA THR A 39 4.38 -13.08 3.27
C THR A 39 4.69 -13.31 1.79
N TYR A 40 4.80 -12.24 1.00
CA TYR A 40 5.42 -12.20 -0.31
C TYR A 40 6.89 -12.56 -0.12
N LYS A 41 7.10 -13.87 0.07
CA LYS A 41 8.38 -14.52 0.07
C LYS A 41 8.99 -14.24 -1.30
N LYS A 42 9.91 -13.26 -1.30
CA LYS A 42 10.90 -12.91 -2.33
C LYS A 42 10.47 -11.88 -3.38
N ARG A 43 10.64 -10.60 -3.05
CA ARG A 43 11.27 -9.53 -3.88
C ARG A 43 10.95 -9.49 -5.39
N CYS A 44 9.70 -9.68 -5.80
CA CYS A 44 9.35 -9.36 -7.19
C CYS A 44 9.13 -7.85 -7.33
N ARG A 45 9.76 -7.26 -8.34
CA ARG A 45 9.69 -5.83 -8.67
C ARG A 45 8.80 -5.71 -9.90
N ILE A 46 7.68 -5.04 -9.73
CA ILE A 46 6.73 -4.83 -10.82
C ILE A 46 7.01 -3.47 -11.46
N HIS A 47 7.07 -3.45 -12.79
CA HIS A 47 7.36 -2.26 -13.57
C HIS A 47 6.23 -2.01 -14.56
N LYS A 48 5.62 -0.83 -14.48
CA LYS A 48 4.57 -0.34 -15.38
C LYS A 48 5.20 0.20 -16.65
N LEU A 49 4.72 -0.27 -17.80
CA LEU A 49 4.96 0.35 -19.08
C LEU A 49 4.05 1.57 -19.23
N ILE A 50 4.62 2.77 -19.08
CA ILE A 50 3.89 4.04 -19.23
C ILE A 50 3.84 4.46 -20.70
N SER A 51 4.99 4.37 -21.39
CA SER A 51 5.10 4.69 -22.82
C SER A 51 5.98 3.67 -23.53
N SER A 52 5.41 2.94 -24.50
CA SER A 52 6.16 2.03 -25.37
C SER A 52 7.10 2.77 -26.33
N ASN A 53 6.69 3.96 -26.78
CA ASN A 53 7.47 4.76 -27.73
C ASN A 53 8.72 5.33 -27.05
N ASP A 54 8.56 5.89 -25.86
CA ASP A 54 9.66 6.53 -25.13
C ASP A 54 10.47 5.51 -24.32
N GLY A 55 9.93 4.31 -24.07
CA GLY A 55 10.57 3.33 -23.20
C GLY A 55 10.53 3.74 -21.72
N THR A 56 9.45 4.41 -21.32
CA THR A 56 9.28 4.88 -19.95
C THR A 56 8.66 3.78 -19.10
N PHE A 57 9.42 3.37 -18.09
CA PHE A 57 9.02 2.36 -17.12
C PHE A 57 8.96 2.95 -15.72
N GLU A 58 7.96 2.57 -14.94
CA GLU A 58 7.78 3.04 -13.57
C GLU A 58 7.65 1.85 -12.62
N ARG A 59 8.45 1.83 -11.56
CA ARG A 59 8.34 0.78 -10.55
C ARG A 59 7.10 1.02 -9.68
N ILE A 60 6.29 -0.02 -9.49
CA ILE A 60 5.15 0.00 -8.57
C ILE A 60 5.28 -1.14 -7.55
N ASP A 61 4.84 -0.87 -6.31
CA ASP A 61 4.74 -1.92 -5.30
C ASP A 61 3.53 -2.82 -5.56
N PRO A 62 3.63 -4.13 -5.29
CA PRO A 62 2.53 -5.07 -5.53
C PRO A 62 1.26 -4.69 -4.76
N GLU A 63 1.40 -4.11 -3.57
CA GLU A 63 0.30 -3.62 -2.73
C GLU A 63 -0.45 -2.45 -3.39
N GLU A 64 0.28 -1.52 -4.00
CA GLU A 64 -0.31 -0.37 -4.71
C GLU A 64 -0.98 -0.81 -6.01
N LEU A 65 -0.36 -1.73 -6.73
CA LEU A 65 -0.94 -2.32 -7.93
C LEU A 65 -2.24 -3.07 -7.62
N GLU A 66 -2.28 -3.82 -6.53
CA GLU A 66 -3.50 -4.51 -6.07
C GLU A 66 -4.63 -3.50 -5.81
N GLN A 67 -4.33 -2.40 -5.13
CA GLN A 67 -5.31 -1.34 -4.86
C GLN A 67 -5.81 -0.67 -6.15
N GLU A 68 -4.93 -0.39 -7.12
CA GLU A 68 -5.33 0.14 -8.43
C GLU A 68 -6.27 -0.83 -9.16
N ILE A 69 -5.90 -2.12 -9.25
CA ILE A 69 -6.69 -3.14 -9.96
C ILE A 69 -8.05 -3.36 -9.28
N LEU A 70 -8.08 -3.43 -7.95
CA LEU A 70 -9.32 -3.55 -7.16
C LEU A 70 -10.21 -2.31 -7.34
N GLY A 71 -9.62 -1.11 -7.32
CA GLY A 71 -10.34 0.15 -7.54
C GLY A 71 -10.97 0.25 -8.93
N LEU A 72 -10.28 -0.29 -9.95
CA LEU A 72 -10.77 -0.33 -11.32
C LEU A 72 -11.76 -1.49 -11.58
N ARG A 73 -12.02 -2.36 -10.60
CA ARG A 73 -12.80 -3.61 -10.73
C ARG A 73 -12.29 -4.51 -11.86
N GLN A 74 -10.99 -4.45 -12.14
CA GLN A 74 -10.36 -5.14 -13.26
C GLN A 74 -9.97 -6.58 -12.88
N GLY A 75 -10.97 -7.42 -12.61
CA GLY A 75 -10.92 -8.90 -12.65
C GLY A 75 -9.65 -9.63 -12.15
N ASN A 76 -9.39 -10.81 -12.75
CA ASN A 76 -8.36 -11.78 -12.33
C ASN A 76 -6.93 -11.44 -12.80
N PHE A 77 -6.66 -10.25 -13.35
CA PHE A 77 -5.35 -9.91 -13.90
C PHE A 77 -4.25 -9.88 -12.83
N PHE A 78 -4.59 -9.47 -11.61
CA PHE A 78 -3.67 -9.48 -10.47
C PHE A 78 -3.14 -10.89 -10.18
N LYS A 79 -3.99 -11.92 -10.26
CA LYS A 79 -3.58 -13.31 -10.00
C LYS A 79 -2.55 -13.79 -11.02
N GLN A 80 -2.70 -13.44 -12.30
CA GLN A 80 -1.71 -13.80 -13.33
C GLN A 80 -0.37 -13.10 -13.08
N ILE A 81 -0.41 -11.81 -12.72
CA ILE A 81 0.80 -11.05 -12.38
C ILE A 81 1.49 -11.69 -11.16
N GLN A 82 0.72 -12.09 -10.15
CA GLN A 82 1.23 -12.77 -8.96
C GLN A 82 1.90 -14.11 -9.30
N GLU A 83 1.28 -14.94 -10.15
CA GLU A 83 1.87 -16.22 -10.59
C GLU A 83 3.19 -16.03 -11.36
N VAL A 84 3.32 -14.96 -12.15
CA VAL A 84 4.57 -14.62 -12.83
C VAL A 84 5.60 -14.08 -11.85
N CYS A 85 5.17 -13.24 -10.91
CA CYS A 85 5.97 -12.66 -9.83
C CYS A 85 6.59 -13.73 -8.90
N GLU A 86 5.99 -14.91 -8.81
CA GLU A 86 6.57 -16.06 -8.11
C GLU A 86 7.71 -16.75 -8.90
N ARG A 87 7.72 -16.63 -10.23
CA ARG A 87 8.74 -17.22 -11.11
C ARG A 87 9.87 -16.25 -11.40
N ASP A 88 9.52 -15.00 -11.68
CA ASP A 88 10.42 -13.95 -12.15
C ASP A 88 10.60 -12.84 -11.12
N ARG A 89 11.83 -12.33 -11.02
CA ARG A 89 12.16 -11.23 -10.10
C ARG A 89 11.64 -9.88 -10.60
N ASP A 90 11.61 -9.66 -11.91
CA ASP A 90 11.26 -8.38 -12.50
C ASP A 90 10.14 -8.61 -13.51
N VAL A 91 8.96 -8.07 -13.23
CA VAL A 91 7.75 -8.28 -14.03
C VAL A 91 7.37 -7.00 -14.73
N LEU A 92 7.17 -7.06 -16.05
CA LEU A 92 6.68 -5.95 -16.85
C LEU A 92 5.17 -6.07 -17.03
N ILE A 93 4.44 -5.00 -16.71
CA ILE A 93 3.00 -4.90 -16.90
C ILE A 93 2.65 -3.71 -17.79
N TYR A 94 1.53 -3.78 -18.48
CA TYR A 94 1.03 -2.70 -19.34
C TYR A 94 -0.48 -2.59 -19.22
N ASN A 95 -1.02 -1.42 -19.56
CA ASN A 95 -2.45 -1.16 -19.52
C ASN A 95 -2.98 -0.79 -20.91
N PRO A 96 -3.30 -1.78 -21.76
CA PRO A 96 -3.81 -1.48 -23.09
C PRO A 96 -5.18 -0.79 -22.98
N ASN A 97 -5.30 0.40 -23.58
CA ASN A 97 -6.54 1.18 -23.63
C ASN A 97 -7.18 1.43 -22.25
N SER A 98 -6.37 1.49 -21.18
CA SER A 98 -6.85 1.66 -19.80
C SER A 98 -7.81 0.56 -19.30
N THR A 99 -7.81 -0.61 -19.95
CA THR A 99 -8.73 -1.73 -19.66
C THR A 99 -8.32 -2.60 -18.47
N GLY A 100 -7.06 -2.53 -18.05
CA GLY A 100 -6.48 -3.54 -17.16
C GLY A 100 -4.97 -3.46 -17.13
N TRP A 101 -4.36 -3.38 -15.95
CA TRP A 101 -2.95 -3.76 -15.83
C TRP A 101 -2.82 -5.26 -16.10
N GLN A 102 -2.05 -5.62 -17.12
CA GLN A 102 -1.85 -7.00 -17.57
C GLN A 102 -0.37 -7.30 -17.70
N TYR A 103 0.00 -8.57 -17.56
CA TYR A 103 1.36 -9.03 -17.82
C TYR A 103 1.74 -8.83 -19.30
N TYR A 104 2.93 -8.27 -19.54
CA TYR A 104 3.42 -7.99 -20.89
C TYR A 104 4.05 -9.24 -21.53
N ASP A 105 3.25 -10.00 -22.27
CA ASP A 105 3.69 -11.22 -22.98
C ASP A 105 3.68 -11.08 -24.51
N LYS A 106 4.06 -9.89 -25.01
CA LYS A 106 4.07 -9.64 -26.45
C LYS A 106 5.39 -10.11 -27.08
N ASP A 107 5.30 -10.97 -28.08
CA ASP A 107 6.44 -11.52 -28.83
C ASP A 107 6.54 -11.00 -30.27
N ASP A 108 5.66 -10.07 -30.67
CA ASP A 108 5.74 -9.39 -31.95
C ASP A 108 6.93 -8.42 -32.02
N GLN A 109 7.21 -7.86 -33.21
CA GLN A 109 8.35 -6.97 -33.42
C GLN A 109 8.30 -5.72 -32.51
N SER A 110 7.11 -5.23 -32.15
CA SER A 110 6.97 -4.14 -31.17
C SER A 110 7.21 -4.62 -29.74
N GLY A 111 6.73 -5.82 -29.40
CA GLY A 111 7.02 -6.55 -28.16
C GLY A 111 8.52 -6.69 -27.87
N GLN A 112 9.28 -7.12 -28.88
CA GLN A 112 10.72 -7.31 -28.74
C GLN A 112 11.46 -6.00 -28.44
N GLN A 113 11.11 -4.91 -29.13
CA GLN A 113 11.71 -3.59 -28.87
C GLN A 113 11.44 -3.10 -27.44
N VAL A 114 10.22 -3.29 -26.93
CA VAL A 114 9.89 -2.92 -25.54
C VAL A 114 10.66 -3.80 -24.55
N LYS A 115 10.76 -5.11 -24.81
CA LYS A 115 11.56 -6.03 -23.98
C LYS A 115 13.04 -5.64 -23.95
N GLU A 116 13.60 -5.18 -25.07
CA GLU A 116 14.98 -4.68 -25.14
C GLU A 116 15.16 -3.40 -24.32
N LYS A 117 14.30 -2.40 -24.49
CA LYS A 117 14.32 -1.17 -23.68
C LYS A 117 14.15 -1.46 -22.19
N PHE A 118 13.29 -2.43 -21.85
CA PHE A 118 13.10 -2.84 -20.46
C PHE A 118 14.37 -3.46 -19.88
N LYS A 119 15.07 -4.31 -20.65
CA LYS A 119 16.37 -4.86 -20.23
C LYS A 119 17.39 -3.75 -20.01
N GLU A 120 17.43 -2.72 -20.86
CA GLU A 120 18.32 -1.57 -20.69
C GLU A 120 17.99 -0.77 -19.42
N TYR A 121 16.70 -0.50 -19.19
CA TYR A 121 16.22 0.14 -17.96
C TYR A 121 16.61 -0.65 -16.70
N LEU A 122 16.47 -1.98 -16.72
CA LEU A 122 16.89 -2.83 -15.61
C LEU A 122 18.41 -2.80 -15.38
N LYS A 123 19.23 -2.70 -16.44
CA LYS A 123 20.68 -2.54 -16.31
C LYS A 123 21.05 -1.20 -15.67
N GLY A 124 20.41 -0.11 -16.11
CA GLY A 124 20.64 1.24 -15.56
C GLY A 124 20.25 1.36 -14.09
N THR A 125 19.12 0.75 -13.71
CA THR A 125 18.66 0.74 -12.30
C THR A 125 19.48 -0.20 -11.41
N ALA A 126 20.05 -1.28 -11.94
CA ALA A 126 20.95 -2.16 -11.20
C ALA A 126 22.32 -1.51 -10.89
N SER A 127 22.77 -0.56 -11.72
CA SER A 127 24.04 0.14 -11.50
C SER A 127 23.96 1.28 -10.47
N ALA A 128 22.74 1.65 -10.03
CA ALA A 128 22.49 2.71 -9.06
C ALA A 128 22.16 2.17 -7.65
N SER A 129 22.31 0.86 -7.42
CA SER A 129 22.05 0.18 -6.14
C SER A 129 23.32 -0.24 -5.43
#